data_AF-A0A930K871-F1
#
_entry.id   AF-A0A930K871-F1
#
_cell.length_a   1.000
_cell.length_b   1.000
_cell.length_c   1.000
_cell.angle_alpha   90.00
_cell.angle_beta   90.00
_cell.angle_gamma   90.00
#
_symmetry.space_group_name_H-M   'P 1'
#
loop_
_entity.id
_entity.type
_entity.pdbx_description
1 polymer ?
#
loop_
_entity_poly.entity_id
_entity_poly.type
_entity_poly.pdbx_seq_one_letter_code
_entity_poly.pdbx_strand_id
1 'polypeptide(L)'
;TRADLDDFVNCYCSGHLEDRKETYSEENPNGRWRKFSEEVYSHDQLKLDFKWIDLTEKDDRTITELLSEMQEKATAIGDAVSKLQEILGGIDL
;
A
#
# COMPACT_ATOMS: atom_id res chain seq x y z
N THR A 1 -15.23 0.84 -14.17
CA THR A 1 -16.34 0.39 -15.05
C THR A 1 -16.26 -1.12 -15.22
N ARG A 2 -17.15 -1.79 -15.99
CA ARG A 2 -17.03 -3.24 -16.25
C ARG A 2 -15.64 -3.65 -16.77
N ALA A 3 -14.99 -2.75 -17.52
CA ALA A 3 -13.65 -2.93 -18.04
C ALA A 3 -12.60 -3.27 -16.97
N ASP A 4 -12.76 -2.79 -15.73
CA ASP A 4 -11.80 -3.05 -14.64
C ASP A 4 -11.78 -4.53 -14.21
N LEU A 5 -12.80 -5.31 -14.60
CA LEU A 5 -12.94 -6.73 -14.26
C LEU A 5 -12.58 -7.67 -15.40
N ASP A 6 -12.34 -7.15 -16.61
CA ASP A 6 -12.10 -8.00 -17.78
C ASP A 6 -10.82 -8.83 -17.60
N ASP A 7 -9.76 -8.24 -17.05
CA ASP A 7 -8.51 -8.93 -16.71
C ASP A 7 -8.73 -10.07 -15.69
N PHE A 8 -9.56 -9.84 -14.68
CA PHE A 8 -9.93 -10.87 -13.71
C PHE A 8 -10.70 -12.01 -14.38
N VAL A 9 -11.67 -11.70 -15.23
CA VAL A 9 -12.49 -12.72 -15.93
C VAL A 9 -11.62 -13.57 -16.85
N ASN A 10 -10.69 -12.93 -17.56
CA ASN A 10 -9.72 -13.62 -18.41
C ASN A 10 -8.82 -14.56 -17.60
N CYS A 11 -8.27 -14.09 -16.47
CA CYS A 11 -7.43 -14.91 -15.59
C CYS A 11 -8.21 -16.04 -14.89
N TYR A 12 -9.49 -15.80 -14.56
CA TYR A 12 -10.35 -16.81 -13.94
C TYR A 12 -10.63 -18.00 -14.86
N CYS A 13 -10.62 -17.76 -16.18
CA CYS A 13 -10.80 -18.75 -17.25
C CYS A 13 -12.01 -19.68 -16.98
N SER A 14 -13.21 -19.09 -16.95
CA SER A 14 -14.44 -19.82 -16.62
C SER A 14 -14.65 -21.01 -17.57
N GLY A 15 -14.89 -22.20 -16.99
CA GLY A 15 -15.06 -23.45 -17.74
C GLY A 15 -13.75 -24.19 -18.06
N HIS A 16 -12.60 -23.54 -17.87
CA HIS A 16 -11.28 -24.06 -18.20
C HIS A 16 -10.30 -23.81 -17.04
N LEU A 17 -10.62 -24.39 -15.87
CA LEU A 17 -9.87 -24.18 -14.62
C LEU A 17 -8.39 -24.57 -14.74
N GLU A 18 -8.09 -25.58 -15.55
CA GLU A 18 -6.72 -26.08 -15.80
C GLU A 18 -5.90 -25.09 -16.65
N ASP A 19 -6.56 -24.24 -17.45
CA ASP A 19 -5.91 -23.28 -18.34
C ASP A 19 -5.62 -21.94 -17.65
N ARG A 20 -5.92 -21.82 -16.35
CA ARG A 20 -5.64 -20.62 -15.56
C ARG A 20 -4.15 -20.32 -15.56
N LYS A 21 -3.81 -19.11 -15.99
CA LYS A 21 -2.43 -18.61 -15.98
C LYS A 21 -2.26 -17.57 -14.89
N GLU A 22 -1.25 -17.80 -14.07
CA GLU A 22 -0.81 -16.83 -13.07
C GLU A 22 -0.15 -15.64 -13.76
N THR A 23 -0.44 -14.44 -13.24
CA THR A 23 0.25 -13.22 -13.67
C THR A 23 1.46 -12.94 -12.78
N TYR A 24 1.48 -13.51 -11.58
CA TYR A 24 2.60 -13.47 -10.66
C TYR A 24 3.70 -14.42 -11.10
N SER A 25 4.93 -13.93 -11.07
CA SER A 25 6.16 -14.71 -11.20
C SER A 25 7.26 -14.05 -10.37
N GLU A 26 8.40 -14.72 -10.18
CA GLU A 26 9.55 -14.08 -9.50
C GLU A 26 10.04 -12.82 -10.24
N GLU A 27 9.87 -12.79 -11.56
CA GLU A 27 10.19 -11.63 -12.42
C GLU A 27 9.07 -10.56 -12.40
N ASN A 28 7.83 -10.95 -12.11
CA ASN A 28 6.68 -10.07 -11.94
C ASN A 28 6.02 -10.24 -10.56
N PRO A 29 6.69 -9.79 -9.48
CA PRO A 29 6.20 -9.99 -8.12
C PRO A 29 4.88 -9.25 -7.83
N ASN A 30 4.53 -8.28 -8.67
CA ASN A 30 3.31 -7.48 -8.57
C ASN A 30 2.13 -8.00 -9.42
N GLY A 31 2.25 -9.21 -9.99
CA GLY A 31 1.13 -9.87 -10.65
C GLY A 31 -0.08 -10.04 -9.72
N ARG A 32 -1.26 -9.60 -10.16
CA ARG A 32 -2.51 -9.59 -9.35
C ARG A 32 -3.17 -10.96 -9.19
N TRP A 33 -2.76 -11.94 -10.00
CA TRP A 33 -3.24 -13.32 -9.98
C TRP A 33 -2.08 -14.27 -9.64
N ARG A 34 -2.15 -14.88 -8.45
CA ARG A 34 -1.14 -15.77 -7.87
C ARG A 34 -1.80 -17.02 -7.31
N LYS A 35 -1.20 -18.18 -7.53
CA LYS A 35 -1.57 -19.44 -6.88
C LYS A 35 -0.76 -19.61 -5.61
N PHE A 36 -1.42 -20.02 -4.55
CA PHE A 36 -0.78 -20.47 -3.32
C PHE A 36 -0.82 -21.98 -3.26
N SER A 37 0.29 -22.58 -2.84
CA SER A 37 0.43 -24.03 -2.70
C SER A 37 0.13 -24.46 -1.27
N GLU A 38 0.88 -25.42 -0.72
CA GLU A 38 0.72 -25.92 0.64
C GLU A 38 1.12 -24.87 1.72
N GLU A 39 1.75 -23.77 1.30
CA GLU A 39 2.13 -22.63 2.16
C GLU A 39 0.93 -22.04 2.94
N VAL A 40 -0.29 -22.17 2.40
CA VAL A 40 -1.53 -21.71 3.06
C VAL A 40 -1.77 -22.44 4.39
N TYR A 41 -1.42 -23.73 4.47
CA TYR A 41 -1.68 -24.56 5.65
C TYR A 41 -0.69 -24.34 6.78
N SER A 42 0.45 -23.72 6.47
CA SER A 42 1.50 -23.43 7.45
C SER A 42 1.28 -22.09 8.15
N HIS A 43 0.30 -21.29 7.71
CA HIS A 43 0.00 -20.00 8.32
C HIS A 43 -0.85 -20.17 9.58
N ASP A 44 -0.51 -19.41 10.62
CA ASP A 44 -1.18 -19.43 11.92
C ASP A 44 -2.71 -19.30 11.70
N GLN A 45 -3.46 -20.29 12.15
CA GLN A 45 -4.92 -20.35 12.10
C GLN A 45 -5.60 -20.38 10.71
N LEU A 46 -4.92 -20.80 9.63
CA LEU A 46 -5.49 -20.83 8.26
C LEU A 46 -6.03 -19.47 7.81
N LYS A 47 -5.44 -18.38 8.30
CA LYS A 47 -5.89 -17.03 7.99
C LYS A 47 -5.62 -16.72 6.50
N LEU A 48 -6.69 -16.63 5.71
CA LEU A 48 -6.63 -16.38 4.26
C LEU A 48 -6.41 -14.90 3.88
N ASP A 49 -5.71 -14.15 4.73
CA ASP A 49 -5.42 -12.71 4.53
C ASP A 49 -4.07 -12.54 3.84
N PHE A 50 -3.98 -12.95 2.58
CA PHE A 50 -2.75 -12.88 1.80
C PHE A 50 -2.60 -11.54 1.08
N LYS A 51 -1.42 -10.91 1.23
CA LYS A 51 -1.02 -9.71 0.51
C LYS A 51 0.45 -9.85 0.10
N TRP A 52 0.73 -9.74 -1.21
CA TRP A 52 2.09 -9.86 -1.76
C TRP A 52 2.45 -8.74 -2.71
N ILE A 53 1.46 -8.00 -3.23
CA ILE A 53 1.70 -6.85 -4.09
C ILE A 53 2.29 -5.74 -3.23
N ASP A 54 3.42 -5.22 -3.67
CA ASP A 54 4.00 -4.03 -3.10
C ASP A 54 3.29 -2.80 -3.70
N LEU A 55 2.43 -2.18 -2.89
CA LEU A 55 1.74 -0.93 -3.22
C LEU A 55 2.49 0.29 -2.68
N THR A 56 3.69 0.11 -2.12
CA THR A 56 4.53 1.28 -1.84
C THR A 56 4.84 1.93 -3.17
N GLU A 57 4.34 3.16 -3.37
CA GLU A 57 4.91 3.98 -4.42
C GLU A 57 6.40 4.04 -4.14
N LYS A 58 7.22 3.74 -5.15
CA LYS A 58 8.66 3.93 -5.02
C LYS A 58 8.87 5.40 -4.73
N ASP A 59 9.17 5.67 -3.47
CA ASP A 59 9.54 6.99 -3.03
C ASP A 59 10.94 7.27 -3.56
N ASP A 60 11.01 7.77 -4.79
CA ASP A 60 12.27 8.06 -5.51
C ASP A 60 13.01 9.28 -4.93
N ARG A 61 12.49 9.88 -3.85
CA ARG A 61 13.11 11.03 -3.19
C ARG A 61 14.37 10.60 -2.47
N THR A 62 15.39 11.44 -2.57
CA THR A 62 16.65 11.29 -1.84
C THR A 62 16.44 11.50 -0.34
N ILE A 63 17.35 10.97 0.48
CA ILE A 63 17.35 11.20 1.94
C ILE A 63 17.35 12.70 2.25
N THR A 64 18.05 13.51 1.45
CA THR A 64 18.09 14.97 1.62
C THR A 64 16.72 15.62 1.40
N GLU A 65 15.97 15.20 0.37
CA GLU A 65 14.61 15.69 0.10
C GLU A 65 13.65 15.31 1.22
N LEU A 66 13.75 14.07 1.72
CA LEU A 66 12.95 13.60 2.86
C LEU A 66 13.26 14.40 4.13
N LEU A 67 14.54 14.64 4.43
CA LEU A 67 14.95 15.44 5.58
C LEU A 67 14.48 16.90 5.45
N SER A 68 14.53 17.47 4.25
CA SER A 68 14.02 18.82 3.99
C SER A 68 12.51 18.92 4.25
N GLU A 69 11.73 17.95 3.74
CA GLU A 69 10.28 17.92 3.97
C GLU A 69 9.95 17.70 5.46
N MET A 70 10.67 16.81 6.13
CA MET A 70 10.52 16.60 7.58
C MET A 70 10.76 17.89 8.35
N GLN A 71 11.81 18.64 7.98
CA GLN A 71 12.13 19.91 8.62
C GLN A 71 11.06 20.97 8.34
N GLU A 72 10.57 21.07 7.10
CA GLU A 72 9.51 22.00 6.73
C GLU A 72 8.22 21.72 7.51
N LYS A 73 7.80 20.46 7.59
CA LYS A 73 6.63 20.05 8.37
C LYS A 73 6.82 20.31 9.86
N ALA A 74 8.00 20.05 10.42
CA ALA A 74 8.30 20.34 11.81
C ALA A 74 8.22 21.83 12.13
N THR A 75 8.74 22.69 11.25
CA THR A 75 8.63 24.15 11.39
C THR A 75 7.18 24.60 11.31
N ALA A 76 6.41 24.12 10.32
CA ALA A 76 5.00 24.47 10.18
C ALA A 76 4.16 24.07 11.41
N ILE A 77 4.47 22.91 12.03
CA ILE A 77 3.85 22.49 13.28
C ILE A 77 4.25 23.45 14.42
N GLY A 78 5.53 23.81 14.52
CA GLY A 78 6.02 24.77 15.52
C GLY A 78 5.33 26.14 15.42
N ASP A 79 5.15 26.63 14.21
CA ASP A 79 4.45 27.90 13.95
C ASP A 79 2.97 27.81 14.33
N ALA A 80 2.30 26.71 13.97
CA ALA A 80 0.91 26.48 14.34
C ALA A 80 0.74 26.40 15.87
N VAL A 81 1.65 25.72 16.57
CA VAL A 81 1.65 25.63 18.04
C VAL A 81 1.89 27.00 18.67
N SER A 82 2.83 27.79 18.15
CA SER A 82 3.10 29.15 18.66
C SER A 82 1.87 30.05 18.51
N LYS A 83 1.19 29.97 17.37
CA LYS A 83 -0.06 30.71 17.13
C LYS A 83 -1.19 30.25 18.06
N LEU A 84 -1.30 28.96 18.35
CA LEU A 84 -2.24 28.44 19.34
C LEU A 84 -1.91 28.94 20.75
N GLN A 85 -0.63 28.99 21.13
CA GLN A 85 -0.18 29.54 22.41
C GLN A 85 -0.49 31.03 22.54
N GLU A 86 -0.38 31.81 21.46
CA GLU A 86 -0.76 33.24 21.47
C GLU A 86 -2.27 33.41 21.71
N ILE A 87 -3.10 32.64 21.00
CA ILE A 87 -4.56 32.67 21.14
C ILE A 87 -4.99 32.23 22.56
N LEU A 88 -4.37 31.18 23.10
CA LEU A 88 -4.70 30.65 24.42
C LEU A 88 -4.09 31.46 25.56
N GLY A 89 -2.91 32.05 25.37
CA GLY A 89 -2.24 32.92 26.34
C GLY A 89 -2.89 34.30 26.47
N GLY A 90 -3.73 34.70 25.51
CA GLY A 90 -4.65 35.84 25.62
C GLY A 90 -5.95 35.53 26.37
N ILE A 91 -6.16 34.28 26.81
CA ILE A 91 -7.26 33.89 27.68
C ILE A 91 -6.71 33.89 29.11
N ASP A 92 -6.80 35.04 29.79
CA ASP A 92 -6.76 35.06 31.25
C ASP A 92 -7.93 34.19 31.75
N LEU A 93 -7.61 33.20 32.59
CA LEU A 93 -8.59 32.39 33.34
C LEU A 93 -9.14 33.17 34.54
#